data_AF-A0A524CWA1-F1
#
_entry.id   AF-A0A524CWA1-F1
#
_cell.length_a   1.000
_cell.length_b   1.000
_cell.length_c   1.000
_cell.angle_alpha   90.00
_cell.angle_beta   90.00
_cell.angle_gamma   90.00
#
_symmetry.space_group_name_H-M   'P 1'
#
loop_
_entity.id
_entity.type
_entity.pdbx_description
1 polymer ?
#
loop_
_entity_poly.entity_id
_entity_poly.type
_entity_poly.pdbx_seq_one_letter_code
_entity_poly.pdbx_strand_id
1 'polypeptide(L)'
;MDFDIFFSKYARDHNHRMLITHSIIPSIILLIVGLIFLSPFLLVCALAYFIHALIDTFDWGTNFLGFHKKPWGAKLLITKEELENLDKHLSNFKVKKSFFDFKYYSNKAILFIEISVAFFMLLFIILFALEYIIITLLYIPFLLFHLLGFLHLKRIESH
;
A
#
# COMPACT_ATOMS: atom_id res chain seq x y z
N MET A 1 -1.98 0.39 -6.01
CA MET A 1 -2.46 1.56 -5.25
C MET A 1 -3.66 1.11 -4.46
N ASP A 2 -3.73 1.51 -3.19
CA ASP A 2 -4.70 1.03 -2.20
C ASP A 2 -6.06 1.71 -2.40
N PHE A 3 -6.73 1.45 -3.53
CA PHE A 3 -8.08 1.97 -3.81
C PHE A 3 -9.12 1.51 -2.80
N ASP A 4 -8.82 0.41 -2.13
CA ASP A 4 -9.60 -0.13 -1.04
C ASP A 4 -9.55 0.71 0.23
N ILE A 5 -8.73 1.77 0.27
CA ILE A 5 -8.81 2.80 1.31
C ILE A 5 -10.20 3.46 1.37
N PHE A 6 -10.93 3.58 0.26
CA PHE A 6 -12.31 4.07 0.27
C PHE A 6 -13.28 3.08 0.94
N PHE A 7 -12.90 1.81 1.02
CA PHE A 7 -13.64 0.75 1.72
C PHE A 7 -13.14 0.54 3.16
N SER A 8 -12.26 1.40 3.68
CA SER A 8 -11.76 1.33 5.07
C SER A 8 -12.88 1.21 6.11
N LYS A 9 -14.05 1.82 5.86
CA LYS A 9 -15.23 1.73 6.75
C LYS A 9 -15.71 0.30 6.98
N TYR A 10 -15.49 -0.59 6.01
CA TYR A 10 -15.85 -2.01 6.10
C TYR A 10 -14.72 -2.88 6.66
N ALA A 11 -13.52 -2.30 6.84
CA ALA A 11 -12.37 -2.99 7.36
C ALA A 11 -12.38 -3.02 8.89
N ARG A 12 -11.77 -4.06 9.49
CA ARG A 12 -11.62 -4.17 10.94
C ARG A 12 -10.81 -2.98 11.46
N ASP A 13 -11.29 -2.36 12.54
CA ASP A 13 -10.70 -1.17 13.15
C ASP A 13 -10.55 0.03 12.18
N HIS A 14 -11.37 0.08 11.13
CA HIS A 14 -11.29 1.09 10.06
C HIS A 14 -9.92 1.14 9.35
N ASN A 15 -9.19 0.03 9.34
CA ASN A 15 -7.87 -0.08 8.72
C ASN A 15 -7.96 -0.92 7.43
N HIS A 16 -7.85 -0.30 6.25
CA HIS A 16 -7.98 -0.98 4.96
C HIS A 16 -7.00 -2.14 4.76
N ARG A 17 -5.83 -2.10 5.41
CA ARG A 17 -4.85 -3.22 5.41
C ARG A 17 -5.39 -4.50 6.03
N MET A 18 -6.56 -4.44 6.68
CA MET A 18 -7.29 -5.61 7.18
C MET A 18 -8.23 -6.25 6.15
N LEU A 19 -8.45 -5.59 5.00
CA LEU A 19 -9.25 -6.12 3.91
C LEU A 19 -8.53 -7.27 3.20
N ILE A 20 -9.30 -8.12 2.53
CA ILE A 20 -8.78 -9.28 1.79
C ILE A 20 -7.85 -8.89 0.64
N THR A 21 -7.99 -7.66 0.15
CA THR A 21 -7.14 -7.01 -0.83
C THR A 21 -5.69 -6.86 -0.35
N HIS A 22 -5.42 -6.86 0.95
CA HIS A 22 -4.03 -6.89 1.44
C HIS A 22 -3.59 -8.27 1.94
N SER A 23 -4.30 -9.34 1.55
CA SER A 23 -3.91 -10.72 1.84
C SER A 23 -3.26 -11.41 0.63
N ILE A 24 -2.70 -12.60 0.84
CA ILE A 24 -2.20 -13.47 -0.21
C ILE A 24 -3.33 -14.10 -1.05
N ILE A 25 -4.58 -14.05 -0.56
CA ILE A 25 -5.72 -14.75 -1.17
C ILE A 25 -5.95 -14.32 -2.63
N PRO A 26 -5.99 -13.02 -2.98
CA PRO A 26 -6.16 -12.61 -4.38
C PRO A 26 -5.02 -13.10 -5.28
N SER A 27 -3.78 -13.14 -4.79
CA SER A 27 -2.65 -13.71 -5.53
C SER A 27 -2.85 -15.21 -5.81
N ILE A 28 -3.28 -15.98 -4.81
CA ILE A 28 -3.58 -17.41 -4.98
C ILE A 28 -4.71 -17.62 -5.99
N ILE A 29 -5.77 -16.82 -5.93
CA ILE A 29 -6.88 -16.89 -6.90
C ILE A 29 -6.37 -16.60 -8.32
N LEU A 30 -5.61 -15.53 -8.50
CA LEU A 30 -5.02 -15.17 -9.81
C LEU A 30 -4.09 -16.27 -10.33
N LEU A 31 -3.30 -16.90 -9.44
CA LEU A 31 -2.42 -18.01 -9.80
C LEU A 31 -3.23 -19.22 -10.29
N ILE A 32 -4.27 -19.63 -9.55
CA ILE A 32 -5.13 -20.77 -9.93
C ILE A 32 -5.82 -20.50 -11.27
N VAL A 33 -6.43 -19.32 -11.42
CA VAL A 33 -7.11 -18.93 -12.68
C VAL A 33 -6.10 -18.86 -13.83
N GLY A 34 -4.92 -18.28 -13.59
CA GLY A 34 -3.84 -18.20 -14.57
C GLY A 34 -3.36 -19.57 -15.05
N LEU A 35 -3.24 -20.55 -14.15
CA LEU A 35 -2.88 -21.92 -14.48
C LEU A 35 -3.99 -22.64 -15.27
N ILE A 36 -5.27 -22.45 -14.90
CA ILE A 36 -6.42 -23.05 -15.61
C ILE A 36 -6.49 -22.57 -17.06
N PHE A 37 -6.31 -21.26 -17.28
CA PHE A 37 -6.39 -20.65 -18.60
C PHE A 37 -5.05 -20.58 -19.35
N LEU A 38 -3.97 -21.10 -18.74
CA LEU A 38 -2.60 -21.01 -19.25
C LEU A 38 -2.21 -19.57 -19.66
N SER A 39 -2.69 -18.58 -18.91
CA SER A 39 -2.49 -17.16 -19.24
C SER A 39 -1.23 -16.64 -18.55
N PRO A 40 -0.13 -16.37 -19.28
CA PRO A 40 1.08 -15.83 -18.69
C PRO A 40 0.85 -14.46 -18.04
N PHE A 41 -0.09 -13.67 -18.56
CA PHE A 41 -0.46 -12.38 -17.99
C PHE A 41 -1.01 -12.53 -16.56
N LEU A 42 -1.94 -13.46 -16.33
CA LEU A 42 -2.50 -13.71 -15.01
C LEU A 42 -1.46 -14.23 -14.02
N LEU A 43 -0.49 -15.02 -14.48
CA LEU A 43 0.62 -15.47 -13.64
C LEU A 43 1.53 -14.31 -13.22
N VAL A 44 1.83 -13.38 -14.13
CA VAL A 44 2.58 -12.16 -13.82
C VAL A 44 1.79 -11.28 -12.84
N CYS A 45 0.48 -11.10 -13.04
CA CYS A 45 -0.37 -10.39 -12.10
C CYS A 45 -0.40 -11.04 -10.71
N ALA A 46 -0.47 -12.38 -10.64
CA ALA A 46 -0.43 -13.12 -9.39
C ALA A 46 0.87 -12.88 -8.61
N LEU A 47 2.01 -12.90 -9.32
CA LEU A 47 3.32 -12.62 -8.74
C LEU A 47 3.44 -11.17 -8.29
N ALA A 48 3.02 -10.21 -9.12
CA ALA A 48 3.05 -8.79 -8.76
C ALA A 48 2.20 -8.52 -7.50
N TYR A 49 1.02 -9.13 -7.42
CA TYR A 49 0.15 -9.02 -6.25
C TYR A 49 0.78 -9.65 -5.00
N PHE A 50 1.41 -10.81 -5.14
CA PHE A 50 2.13 -11.46 -4.04
C PHE A 50 3.24 -10.56 -3.49
N ILE A 51 4.04 -9.97 -4.38
CA ILE A 51 5.12 -9.05 -4.00
C ILE A 51 4.55 -7.85 -3.26
N HIS A 52 3.45 -7.26 -3.73
CA HIS A 52 2.77 -6.17 -3.04
C HIS A 52 2.33 -6.57 -1.62
N ALA A 53 1.60 -7.67 -1.48
CA ALA A 53 1.15 -8.16 -0.18
C ALA A 53 2.33 -8.49 0.76
N LEU A 54 3.45 -8.95 0.21
CA LEU A 54 4.68 -9.20 0.97
C LEU A 54 5.32 -7.89 1.45
N ILE A 55 5.46 -6.88 0.58
CA ILE A 55 5.99 -5.55 0.94
C ILE A 55 5.13 -4.93 2.06
N ASP A 56 3.81 -5.06 2.00
CA ASP A 56 2.92 -4.56 3.04
C ASP A 56 3.17 -5.16 4.42
N THR A 57 3.68 -6.41 4.49
CA THR A 57 4.10 -7.00 5.77
C THR A 57 5.32 -6.30 6.35
N PHE A 58 6.19 -5.73 5.53
CA PHE A 58 7.37 -5.00 5.97
C PHE A 58 7.05 -3.56 6.36
N ASP A 59 6.15 -2.87 5.67
CA ASP A 59 5.86 -1.44 5.93
C ASP A 59 5.11 -1.22 7.25
N TRP A 60 3.82 -1.54 7.26
CA TRP A 60 2.91 -1.30 8.39
C TRP A 60 2.26 -2.59 8.91
N GLY A 61 2.54 -3.72 8.25
CA GLY A 61 1.86 -4.98 8.47
C GLY A 61 0.52 -5.02 7.74
N THR A 62 0.03 -6.23 7.54
CA THR A 62 -1.22 -6.49 6.83
C THR A 62 -1.94 -7.73 7.36
N ASN A 63 -3.18 -7.94 6.96
CA ASN A 63 -3.88 -9.21 7.09
C ASN A 63 -3.37 -10.24 6.05
N PHE A 64 -2.08 -10.59 6.11
CA PHE A 64 -1.40 -11.40 5.08
C PHE A 64 -2.12 -12.71 4.74
N LEU A 65 -2.56 -13.47 5.74
CA LEU A 65 -3.29 -14.72 5.51
C LEU A 65 -4.82 -14.56 5.45
N GLY A 66 -5.34 -13.34 5.58
CA GLY A 66 -6.77 -13.04 5.52
C GLY A 66 -7.56 -13.25 6.82
N PHE A 67 -6.99 -13.90 7.84
CA PHE A 67 -7.66 -14.20 9.11
C PHE A 67 -7.05 -13.56 10.36
N HIS A 68 -6.05 -12.68 10.21
CA HIS A 68 -5.41 -12.04 11.35
C HIS A 68 -6.38 -11.10 12.08
N LYS A 69 -6.25 -10.99 13.40
CA LYS A 69 -7.04 -10.06 14.23
C LYS A 69 -6.51 -8.63 14.18
N LYS A 70 -5.22 -8.46 13.89
CA LYS A 70 -4.49 -7.18 13.80
C LYS A 70 -3.48 -7.26 12.64
N PRO A 71 -2.97 -6.13 12.12
CA PRO A 71 -1.95 -6.14 11.08
C PRO A 71 -0.72 -6.94 11.51
N TRP A 72 -0.35 -7.94 10.72
CA TRP A 72 0.77 -8.84 10.94
C TRP A 72 1.94 -8.48 10.01
N GLY A 73 3.16 -8.55 10.51
CA GLY A 73 4.37 -8.23 9.75
C GLY A 73 5.47 -7.59 10.60
N ALA A 74 6.60 -7.29 9.95
CA ALA A 74 7.80 -6.75 10.58
C ALA A 74 7.67 -5.27 10.97
N LYS A 75 6.86 -4.49 10.26
CA LYS A 75 6.58 -3.07 10.55
C LYS A 75 7.85 -2.22 10.70
N LEU A 76 8.73 -2.29 9.72
CA LEU A 76 10.07 -1.70 9.73
C LEU A 76 10.08 -0.17 9.87
N LEU A 77 8.93 0.48 9.67
CA LEU A 77 8.78 1.94 9.73
C LEU A 77 8.52 2.47 11.14
N ILE A 78 8.22 1.59 12.08
CA ILE A 78 8.01 1.92 13.49
C ILE A 78 9.03 1.17 14.35
N THR A 79 9.62 1.85 15.33
CA THR A 79 10.51 1.17 16.27
C THR A 79 9.69 0.33 17.25
N LYS A 80 10.33 -0.64 17.93
CA LYS A 80 9.67 -1.41 18.99
C LYS A 80 9.15 -0.50 20.11
N GLU A 81 9.93 0.50 20.50
CA GLU A 81 9.57 1.45 21.55
C GLU A 81 8.36 2.31 21.16
N GLU A 82 8.31 2.79 19.92
CA GLU A 82 7.16 3.52 19.40
C GLU A 82 5.91 2.64 19.30
N LEU A 83 6.07 1.35 18.96
CA LEU A 83 4.95 0.41 18.89
C LEU A 83 4.40 0.07 20.28
N GLU A 84 5.27 -0.09 21.28
CA GLU A 84 4.89 -0.35 22.68
C GLU A 84 4.22 0.87 23.33
N ASN A 85 4.63 2.09 22.93
CA ASN A 85 4.10 3.36 23.44
C ASN A 85 3.22 4.09 22.42
N LEU A 86 2.59 3.36 21.50
CA LEU A 86 1.94 3.95 20.31
C LEU A 86 0.93 5.04 20.67
N ASP A 87 0.08 4.85 21.67
CA ASP A 87 -0.92 5.85 22.07
C ASP A 87 -0.30 7.17 22.50
N LYS A 88 0.87 7.13 23.16
CA LYS A 88 1.63 8.33 23.53
C LYS A 88 2.14 9.05 22.28
N HIS A 89 2.73 8.34 21.32
CA HIS A 89 3.19 8.96 20.08
C HIS A 89 2.03 9.51 19.23
N LEU A 90 0.91 8.80 19.15
CA LEU A 90 -0.29 9.24 18.44
C LEU A 90 -0.91 10.48 19.08
N SER A 91 -0.82 10.64 20.40
CA SER A 91 -1.35 11.81 21.11
C SER A 91 -0.62 13.12 20.79
N ASN A 92 0.60 13.04 20.24
CA ASN A 92 1.35 14.22 19.78
C ASN A 92 0.85 14.79 18.44
N PHE A 93 -0.08 14.11 17.77
CA PHE A 93 -0.66 14.54 16.51
C PHE A 93 -2.12 14.91 16.68
N LYS A 94 -2.56 15.97 16.02
CA LYS A 94 -3.99 16.35 15.96
C LYS A 94 -4.81 15.27 15.25
N VAL A 95 -4.23 14.67 14.22
CA VAL A 95 -4.82 13.55 13.48
C VAL A 95 -3.90 12.34 13.62
N LYS A 96 -4.39 11.25 14.24
CA LYS A 96 -3.60 10.03 14.48
C LYS A 96 -2.93 9.46 13.22
N LYS A 97 -3.56 9.61 12.04
CA LYS A 97 -3.00 9.18 10.75
C LYS A 97 -1.68 9.91 10.41
N SER A 98 -1.54 11.17 10.82
CA SER A 98 -0.35 11.99 10.55
C SER A 98 0.94 11.34 11.04
N PHE A 99 0.92 10.59 12.15
CA PHE A 99 2.08 9.84 12.64
C PHE A 99 2.63 8.88 11.59
N PHE A 100 1.75 8.07 10.99
CA PHE A 100 2.12 7.08 9.99
C PHE A 100 2.56 7.74 8.67
N ASP A 101 1.79 8.72 8.19
CA ASP A 101 2.10 9.39 6.92
C ASP A 101 3.42 10.18 7.03
N PHE A 102 3.70 10.84 8.15
CA PHE A 102 4.96 11.58 8.33
C PHE A 102 6.15 10.64 8.44
N LYS A 103 6.03 9.51 9.15
CA LYS A 103 7.06 8.47 9.18
C LYS A 103 7.37 7.94 7.78
N TYR A 104 6.33 7.63 7.02
CA TYR A 104 6.46 7.11 5.66
C TYR A 104 7.17 8.11 4.75
N TYR A 105 6.63 9.34 4.63
CA TYR A 105 7.15 10.35 3.71
C TYR A 105 8.41 11.08 4.21
N SER A 106 8.81 10.94 5.47
CA SER A 106 10.11 11.42 5.96
C SER A 106 11.26 10.46 5.63
N ASN A 107 10.95 9.19 5.32
CA ASN A 107 11.95 8.20 4.99
C ASN A 107 12.38 8.31 3.52
N LYS A 108 13.58 8.88 3.30
CA LYS A 108 14.16 9.06 1.96
C LYS A 108 14.31 7.75 1.18
N ALA A 109 14.56 6.63 1.85
CA ALA A 109 14.72 5.34 1.18
C ALA A 109 13.38 4.85 0.62
N ILE A 110 12.29 4.99 1.37
CA ILE A 110 10.93 4.64 0.90
C ILE A 110 10.57 5.51 -0.29
N LEU A 111 10.71 6.83 -0.17
CA LEU A 111 10.43 7.76 -1.27
C LEU A 111 11.22 7.41 -2.54
N PHE A 112 12.50 7.07 -2.38
CA PHE A 112 13.33 6.64 -3.52
C PHE A 112 12.82 5.35 -4.15
N ILE A 113 12.44 4.35 -3.34
CA ILE A 113 11.87 3.09 -3.82
C ILE A 113 10.55 3.34 -4.55
N GLU A 114 9.63 4.12 -3.99
CA GLU A 114 8.35 4.45 -4.62
C GLU A 114 8.54 5.15 -5.98
N ILE A 115 9.40 6.18 -6.03
CA ILE A 115 9.69 6.90 -7.27
C ILE A 115 10.30 5.95 -8.30
N SER A 116 11.22 5.08 -7.88
CA SER A 116 11.86 4.10 -8.77
C SER A 116 10.82 3.11 -9.31
N VAL A 117 9.96 2.55 -8.45
CA VAL A 117 8.89 1.63 -8.85
C VAL A 117 7.94 2.30 -9.83
N ALA A 118 7.50 3.53 -9.55
CA ALA A 118 6.62 4.29 -10.44
C ALA A 118 7.28 4.58 -11.81
N PHE A 119 8.55 4.97 -11.80
CA PHE A 119 9.32 5.22 -13.03
C PHE A 119 9.48 3.95 -13.86
N PHE A 120 9.91 2.85 -13.25
CA PHE A 120 10.07 1.57 -13.96
C PHE A 120 8.73 1.06 -14.47
N MET A 121 7.65 1.17 -13.71
CA MET A 121 6.31 0.78 -14.16
C MET A 121 5.92 1.54 -15.44
N LEU A 122 6.09 2.86 -15.48
CA LEU A 122 5.83 3.66 -16.67
C LEU A 122 6.72 3.25 -17.86
N LEU A 123 8.01 3.04 -17.60
CA LEU A 123 8.96 2.59 -18.62
C LEU A 123 8.57 1.24 -19.22
N PHE A 124 8.23 0.25 -18.39
CA PHE A 124 7.79 -1.08 -18.83
C PHE A 124 6.49 -0.99 -19.64
N ILE A 125 5.56 -0.14 -19.25
CA ILE A 125 4.29 0.04 -19.99
C ILE A 125 4.54 0.64 -21.36
N ILE A 126 5.37 1.68 -21.45
CA ILE A 126 5.72 2.30 -22.73
C ILE A 126 6.42 1.29 -23.67
N LEU A 127 7.29 0.44 -23.13
CA LEU A 127 8.07 -0.52 -23.93
C LEU A 127 7.28 -1.77 -24.34
N PHE A 128 6.38 -2.27 -23.48
CA PHE A 128 5.80 -3.61 -23.64
C PHE A 128 4.27 -3.66 -23.65
N ALA A 129 3.59 -2.57 -23.32
CA ALA A 129 2.15 -2.56 -23.05
C ALA A 129 1.52 -1.18 -23.37
N LEU A 130 1.97 -0.56 -24.48
CA LEU A 130 1.59 0.80 -24.86
C LEU A 130 0.08 0.95 -25.05
N GLU A 131 -0.61 -0.11 -25.46
CA GLU A 131 -2.08 -0.16 -25.58
C GLU A 131 -2.80 0.12 -24.25
N TYR A 132 -2.13 -0.05 -23.11
CA TYR A 132 -2.66 0.22 -21.77
C TYR A 132 -2.25 1.61 -21.22
N ILE A 133 -1.64 2.47 -22.03
CA ILE A 133 -1.12 3.78 -21.57
C ILE A 133 -2.22 4.67 -20.99
N ILE A 134 -3.43 4.68 -21.56
CA ILE A 134 -4.54 5.50 -21.05
C ILE A 134 -4.95 5.04 -19.64
N ILE A 135 -5.05 3.73 -19.43
CA ILE A 135 -5.38 3.16 -18.10
C ILE A 135 -4.28 3.52 -17.10
N THR A 136 -3.03 3.53 -17.55
CA THR A 136 -1.89 3.90 -16.73
C THR A 136 -1.92 5.38 -16.35
N LEU A 137 -2.29 6.26 -17.27
CA LEU A 137 -2.41 7.70 -16.99
C LEU A 137 -3.52 8.01 -15.96
N LEU A 138 -4.54 7.15 -15.84
CA LEU A 138 -5.53 7.26 -14.77
C LEU A 138 -4.92 7.09 -13.37
N TYR A 139 -3.71 6.52 -13.22
CA TYR A 139 -3.01 6.48 -11.93
C TYR A 139 -2.53 7.86 -11.46
N ILE A 140 -2.29 8.82 -12.36
CA ILE A 140 -1.74 10.14 -12.00
C ILE A 140 -2.69 10.93 -11.08
N PRO A 141 -4.01 11.07 -11.37
CA PRO A 141 -4.96 11.67 -10.44
C PRO A 141 -4.91 11.08 -9.02
N PHE A 142 -4.68 9.78 -8.89
CA PHE A 142 -4.63 9.13 -7.59
C PHE A 142 -3.32 9.40 -6.85
N LEU A 143 -2.19 9.48 -7.56
CA LEU A 143 -0.92 9.94 -6.96
C LEU A 143 -1.09 11.36 -6.40
N LEU A 144 -1.75 12.23 -7.17
CA LEU A 144 -2.08 13.58 -6.73
C LEU A 144 -3.00 13.57 -5.52
N PHE A 145 -4.02 12.71 -5.48
CA PHE A 145 -4.90 12.58 -4.31
C PHE A 145 -4.13 12.23 -3.03
N HIS A 146 -3.21 11.26 -3.08
CA HIS A 146 -2.36 10.90 -1.94
C HIS A 146 -1.47 12.07 -1.49
N LEU A 147 -0.83 12.75 -2.45
CA LEU A 147 0.00 13.91 -2.17
C LEU A 147 -0.81 15.05 -1.54
N LEU A 148 -1.99 15.35 -2.08
CA LEU A 148 -2.89 16.37 -1.52
C LEU A 148 -3.34 16.00 -0.10
N GLY A 149 -3.62 14.72 0.15
CA GLY A 149 -3.93 14.21 1.49
C GLY A 149 -2.79 14.45 2.48
N PHE A 150 -1.55 14.13 2.10
CA PHE A 150 -0.37 14.39 2.92
C PHE A 150 -0.16 15.89 3.18
N LEU A 151 -0.26 16.73 2.14
CA LEU A 151 -0.12 18.19 2.27
C LEU A 151 -1.20 18.80 3.17
N HIS A 152 -2.42 18.27 3.09
CA HIS A 152 -3.52 18.68 3.96
C HIS A 152 -3.23 18.35 5.43
N LEU A 153 -2.79 17.12 5.73
CA LEU A 153 -2.38 16.72 7.08
C LEU A 153 -1.22 17.58 7.59
N LYS A 154 -0.22 17.82 6.74
CA LYS A 154 0.92 18.70 7.07
C LYS A 154 0.46 20.10 7.49
N ARG A 155 -0.53 20.67 6.81
CA ARG A 155 -1.12 21.97 7.16
C ARG A 155 -1.84 21.92 8.51
N ILE A 156 -2.63 20.89 8.78
CA ILE A 156 -3.35 20.74 10.05
C ILE A 156 -2.38 20.70 11.24
N GLU A 157 -1.29 19.94 11.11
CA GLU A 157 -0.30 19.76 12.17
C GLU A 157 0.66 20.96 12.34
N SER A 158 0.76 21.87 11.35
CA SER A 158 1.60 23.07 11.44
C SER A 158 0.95 24.27 12.12
N HIS A 159 -0.39 24.28 12.17
CA HIS A 159 -1.18 25.22 12.99
C HIS A 159 -1.52 24.55 14.31
#